data_AF-A0A814P1I3-F1
#
_entry.id   AF-A0A814P1I3-F1
#
_cell.length_a   1.000
_cell.length_b   1.000
_cell.length_c   1.000
_cell.angle_alpha   90.00
_cell.angle_beta   90.00
_cell.angle_gamma   90.00
#
_symmetry.space_group_name_H-M   'P 1'
#
loop_
_entity.id
_entity.type
_entity.pdbx_description
1 polymer ?
#
loop_
_entity_poly.entity_id
_entity_poly.type
_entity_poly.pdbx_seq_one_letter_code
_entity_poly.pdbx_strand_id
1 'polypeptide(L)'
;MTDLEHVLGYQFKNKDILQQSLTHASAIHEKLPKASYQHQSSLAIVEDVVLKYAVARYLFLNGKDQVVENSAELHKCTQTIIPNAILAKIAHEKLHLEQHIIRSNAHVAPTKNMYADCMEAIFGAIALDCGADQQKVIFDVIEKLCSDRYQTLLKPIETIRLKSAYDDGEEDYINVPRSLFLHDQARPFSQKLIVPDNSPKRTHWQTLGQVILWLFAICGFLAILWLITNFIIF
;
A
#
# COMPACT_ATOMS: atom_id res chain seq x y z
N MET A 1 7.11 -16.75 26.52
CA MET A 1 6.59 -16.58 25.14
C MET A 1 5.08 -16.73 25.12
N THR A 2 4.50 -17.73 25.80
CA THR A 2 3.05 -17.90 25.91
C THR A 2 2.30 -16.66 26.39
N ASP A 3 2.85 -15.91 27.35
CA ASP A 3 2.22 -14.68 27.85
C ASP A 3 2.14 -13.59 26.78
N LEU A 4 3.21 -13.45 25.98
CA LEU A 4 3.27 -12.49 24.86
C LEU A 4 2.22 -12.83 23.80
N GLU A 5 2.13 -14.09 23.39
CA GLU A 5 1.15 -14.59 22.44
C GLU A 5 -0.29 -14.40 22.92
N HIS A 6 -0.52 -14.58 24.23
CA HIS A 6 -1.82 -14.35 24.85
C HIS A 6 -2.22 -12.87 24.79
N VAL A 7 -1.30 -11.95 25.13
CA VAL A 7 -1.53 -10.49 25.02
C VAL A 7 -1.80 -10.10 23.56
N LEU A 8 -0.97 -10.58 22.63
CA LEU A 8 -1.15 -10.38 21.19
C LEU A 8 -2.50 -10.93 20.69
N GLY A 9 -3.02 -12.00 21.30
CA GLY A 9 -4.17 -12.72 20.74
C GLY A 9 -3.84 -13.52 19.49
N TYR A 10 -2.56 -13.85 19.31
CA TYR A 10 -2.06 -14.62 18.18
C TYR A 10 -1.12 -15.71 18.70
N GLN A 11 -1.39 -16.96 18.30
CA GLN A 11 -0.52 -18.09 18.60
C GLN A 11 0.33 -18.42 17.37
N PHE A 12 1.64 -18.24 17.49
CA PHE A 12 2.58 -18.56 16.43
C PHE A 12 2.67 -20.07 16.24
N LYS A 13 2.55 -20.49 14.98
CA LYS A 13 2.80 -21.88 14.55
C LYS A 13 4.30 -22.16 14.57
N ASN A 14 5.10 -21.22 14.05
CA ASN A 14 6.54 -21.27 14.09
C ASN A 14 7.08 -20.39 15.24
N LYS A 15 7.63 -20.97 16.30
CA LYS A 15 8.20 -20.20 17.42
C LYS A 15 9.52 -19.52 17.06
N ASP A 16 10.24 -20.02 16.06
CA ASP A 16 11.52 -19.46 15.64
C ASP A 16 11.33 -18.08 14.98
N ILE A 17 10.21 -17.87 14.28
CA ILE A 17 9.91 -16.57 13.67
C ILE A 17 9.59 -15.50 14.72
N LEU A 18 8.92 -15.89 15.82
CA LEU A 18 8.72 -15.03 16.98
C LEU A 18 10.05 -14.75 17.70
N GLN A 19 10.92 -15.74 17.83
CA GLN A 19 12.26 -15.52 18.39
C GLN A 19 13.08 -14.57 17.53
N GLN A 20 12.99 -14.67 16.20
CA GLN A 20 13.62 -13.74 15.26
C GLN A 20 13.10 -12.31 15.42
N SER A 21 11.78 -12.11 15.56
CA SER A 21 11.22 -10.77 15.77
C SER A 21 11.66 -10.11 17.08
N LEU A 22 12.02 -10.93 18.08
CA LEU A 22 12.56 -10.48 19.36
C LEU A 22 14.09 -10.32 19.37
N THR A 23 14.79 -10.75 18.30
CA THR A 23 16.26 -10.74 18.23
C THR A 23 16.78 -9.44 17.62
N HIS A 24 17.45 -8.62 18.43
CA HIS A 24 18.17 -7.43 17.95
C HIS A 24 19.52 -7.82 17.31
N ALA A 25 20.00 -7.03 16.34
CA ALA A 25 21.26 -7.30 15.63
C ALA A 25 22.47 -7.46 16.58
N SER A 26 22.49 -6.73 17.70
CA SER A 26 23.57 -6.85 18.68
C SER A 26 23.64 -8.23 19.37
N ALA A 27 22.51 -8.93 19.52
CA ALA A 27 22.50 -10.28 20.08
C ALA A 27 23.18 -11.29 19.17
N ILE A 28 23.07 -11.10 17.85
CA ILE A 28 23.69 -11.95 16.84
C ILE A 28 25.19 -11.71 16.80
N HIS A 29 25.59 -10.44 16.82
CA HIS A 29 27.00 -10.06 16.82
C HIS A 29 27.76 -10.66 18.02
N GLU A 30 27.13 -10.65 19.19
CA GLU A 30 27.69 -11.22 20.43
C GLU A 30 27.39 -12.71 20.61
N LYS A 31 26.74 -13.36 19.65
CA LYS A 31 26.43 -14.80 19.66
C LYS A 31 25.71 -15.24 20.93
N LEU A 32 24.72 -14.47 21.37
CA LEU A 32 23.96 -14.80 22.57
C LEU A 32 23.23 -16.14 22.39
N PRO A 33 23.17 -17.02 23.42
CA PRO A 33 22.60 -18.36 23.29
C PRO A 33 21.13 -18.41 22.86
N LYS A 34 20.37 -17.34 23.10
CA LYS A 34 18.95 -17.21 22.73
C LYS A 34 18.73 -16.40 21.44
N ALA A 35 19.77 -15.90 20.81
CA ALA A 35 19.60 -15.14 19.56
C ALA A 35 19.16 -16.07 18.43
N SER A 36 18.22 -15.60 17.61
CA SER A 36 18.01 -16.21 16.29
C SER A 36 19.22 -15.98 15.40
N TYR A 37 19.36 -16.79 14.34
CA TYR A 37 20.40 -16.59 13.32
C TYR A 37 20.19 -15.31 12.50
N GLN A 38 18.93 -14.84 12.41
CA GLN A 38 18.56 -13.59 11.75
C GLN A 38 17.95 -12.62 12.75
N HIS A 39 18.08 -11.31 12.48
CA HIS A 39 17.54 -10.27 13.35
C HIS A 39 16.21 -9.72 12.83
N GLN A 40 15.51 -9.05 13.74
CA GLN A 40 14.18 -8.48 13.60
C GLN A 40 13.96 -7.66 12.31
N SER A 41 14.97 -6.93 11.83
CA SER A 41 14.76 -5.95 10.74
C SER A 41 14.32 -6.57 9.42
N SER A 42 14.66 -7.84 9.18
CA SER A 42 14.18 -8.58 8.00
C SER A 42 12.65 -8.76 8.03
N LEU A 43 12.07 -8.97 9.21
CA LEU A 43 10.63 -9.07 9.42
C LEU A 43 9.96 -7.69 9.41
N ALA A 44 10.63 -6.65 9.92
CA ALA A 44 10.12 -5.28 9.82
C ALA A 44 9.92 -4.84 8.35
N ILE A 45 10.79 -5.29 7.44
CA ILE A 45 10.58 -5.06 5.99
C ILE A 45 9.30 -5.74 5.49
N VAL A 46 8.99 -6.95 5.98
CA VAL A 46 7.78 -7.67 5.59
C VAL A 46 6.53 -6.93 6.06
N GLU A 47 6.55 -6.46 7.30
CA GLU A 47 5.48 -5.64 7.88
C GLU A 47 5.19 -4.40 7.03
N ASP A 48 6.23 -3.64 6.68
CA ASP A 48 6.10 -2.39 5.92
C ASP A 48 5.42 -2.64 4.57
N VAL A 49 5.81 -3.72 3.89
CA VAL A 49 5.22 -4.11 2.60
C VAL A 49 3.76 -4.54 2.77
N VAL A 50 3.45 -5.36 3.78
CA VAL A 50 2.09 -5.90 3.98
C VAL A 50 1.11 -4.80 4.38
N LEU A 51 1.50 -3.90 5.28
CA LEU A 51 0.65 -2.78 5.70
C LEU A 51 0.47 -1.76 4.57
N LYS A 52 1.52 -1.40 3.83
CA LYS A 52 1.41 -0.53 2.65
C LYS A 52 0.48 -1.12 1.60
N TYR A 53 0.59 -2.43 1.34
CA TYR A 53 -0.30 -3.12 0.41
C TYR A 53 -1.76 -3.09 0.89
N ALA A 54 -2.01 -3.36 2.17
CA ALA A 54 -3.37 -3.33 2.72
C ALA A 54 -4.02 -1.94 2.60
N VAL A 55 -3.27 -0.88 2.92
CA VAL A 55 -3.75 0.50 2.81
C VAL A 55 -3.93 0.91 1.35
N ALA A 56 -2.97 0.63 0.48
CA ALA A 56 -3.11 0.92 -0.95
C ALA A 56 -4.35 0.22 -1.55
N ARG A 57 -4.52 -1.07 -1.25
CA ARG A 57 -5.67 -1.86 -1.69
C ARG A 57 -6.99 -1.23 -1.24
N TYR A 58 -7.07 -0.78 0.00
CA TYR A 58 -8.26 -0.06 0.47
C TYR A 58 -8.52 1.22 -0.31
N LEU A 59 -7.50 2.08 -0.41
CA LEU A 59 -7.65 3.38 -1.05
C LEU A 59 -8.07 3.22 -2.50
N PHE A 60 -7.64 2.16 -3.20
CA PHE A 60 -8.09 1.85 -4.56
C PHE A 60 -9.50 1.26 -4.65
N LEU A 61 -9.93 0.46 -3.67
CA LEU A 61 -11.24 -0.21 -3.71
C LEU A 61 -12.38 0.65 -3.15
N ASN A 62 -12.06 1.57 -2.22
CA ASN A 62 -13.04 2.32 -1.45
C ASN A 62 -12.75 3.82 -1.38
N GLY A 63 -11.56 4.27 -1.82
CA GLY A 63 -11.25 5.69 -1.92
C GLY A 63 -12.12 6.30 -3.00
N LYS A 64 -12.87 7.34 -2.63
CA LYS A 64 -13.57 8.22 -3.56
C LYS A 64 -12.59 8.67 -4.65
N ASP A 65 -13.07 8.85 -5.89
CA ASP A 65 -12.29 9.19 -7.09
C ASP A 65 -11.20 10.26 -6.88
N GLN A 66 -11.38 11.15 -5.90
CA GLN A 66 -10.50 12.25 -5.51
C GLN A 66 -9.13 11.83 -4.94
N VAL A 67 -8.99 10.67 -4.28
CA VAL A 67 -7.69 10.22 -3.71
C VAL A 67 -6.78 9.65 -4.79
N VAL A 68 -7.36 9.15 -5.88
CA VAL A 68 -6.68 8.40 -6.94
C VAL A 68 -6.01 9.34 -7.94
N GLU A 69 -6.43 10.60 -8.03
CA GLU A 69 -5.90 11.57 -9.00
C GLU A 69 -4.48 12.07 -8.66
N ASN A 70 -4.04 11.98 -7.40
CA ASN A 70 -2.71 12.42 -6.97
C ASN A 70 -1.89 11.26 -6.39
N SER A 71 -1.06 10.65 -7.24
CA SER A 71 -0.17 9.53 -6.88
C SER A 71 0.80 9.85 -5.73
N ALA A 72 1.20 11.11 -5.57
CA ALA A 72 2.09 11.53 -4.48
C ALA A 72 1.37 11.56 -3.12
N GLU A 73 0.11 12.01 -3.09
CA GLU A 73 -0.72 11.97 -1.87
C GLU A 73 -1.07 10.53 -1.50
N LEU A 74 -1.44 9.70 -2.48
CA LEU A 74 -1.65 8.26 -2.26
C LEU A 74 -0.41 7.59 -1.66
N HIS A 75 0.78 7.90 -2.18
CA HIS A 75 2.03 7.37 -1.65
C HIS A 75 2.25 7.82 -0.19
N LYS A 76 2.02 9.09 0.14
CA LYS A 76 2.12 9.59 1.52
C LYS A 76 1.16 8.87 2.47
N CYS A 77 -0.06 8.59 2.03
CA CYS A 77 -1.05 7.85 2.83
C CYS A 77 -0.53 6.46 3.25
N THR A 78 0.26 5.81 2.39
CA THR A 78 0.82 4.48 2.69
C THR A 78 2.02 4.53 3.65
N GLN A 79 2.65 5.68 3.85
CA GLN A 79 3.89 5.79 4.64
C GLN A 79 3.66 5.96 6.16
N THR A 80 2.42 6.14 6.64
CA THR A 80 2.19 6.48 8.06
C THR A 80 0.95 5.81 8.61
N ILE A 81 1.04 4.49 8.82
CA ILE A 81 -0.10 3.70 9.31
C ILE A 81 -0.11 3.66 10.83
N ILE A 82 1.05 3.55 11.51
CA ILE A 82 1.14 3.68 12.97
C ILE A 82 2.46 4.38 13.33
N PRO A 83 2.44 5.53 14.03
CA PRO A 83 3.67 6.19 14.48
C PRO A 83 4.52 5.31 15.41
N ASN A 84 5.85 5.31 15.25
CA ASN A 84 6.78 4.54 16.09
C ASN A 84 6.62 4.86 17.59
N ALA A 85 6.24 6.08 17.95
CA ALA A 85 5.95 6.45 19.34
C ALA A 85 4.78 5.66 19.95
N ILE A 86 3.75 5.35 19.15
CA ILE A 86 2.62 4.51 19.54
C ILE A 86 3.06 3.05 19.69
N LEU A 87 3.78 2.54 18.69
CA LEU A 87 4.33 1.17 18.72
C LEU A 87 5.21 0.95 19.95
N ALA A 88 6.15 1.88 20.20
CA ALA A 88 7.04 1.82 21.35
C ALA A 88 6.28 1.81 22.69
N LYS A 89 5.19 2.57 22.77
CA LYS A 89 4.36 2.63 23.97
C LYS A 89 3.56 1.34 24.17
N ILE A 90 2.98 0.77 23.11
CA ILE A 90 2.28 -0.54 23.16
C ILE A 90 3.25 -1.65 23.59
N ALA A 91 4.42 -1.70 22.95
CA ALA A 91 5.48 -2.65 23.25
C ALA A 91 5.86 -2.67 24.73
N HIS A 92 6.04 -1.48 25.32
CA HIS A 92 6.49 -1.34 26.69
C HIS A 92 5.34 -1.52 27.70
N GLU A 93 4.21 -0.84 27.49
CA GLU A 93 3.14 -0.79 28.49
C GLU A 93 2.22 -2.01 28.47
N LYS A 94 1.96 -2.60 27.29
CA LYS A 94 1.04 -3.75 27.15
C LYS A 94 1.76 -5.09 27.03
N LEU A 95 2.83 -5.14 26.23
CA LEU A 95 3.52 -6.41 25.95
C LEU A 95 4.73 -6.64 26.87
N HIS A 96 5.15 -5.63 27.65
CA HIS A 96 6.32 -5.70 28.53
C HIS A 96 7.57 -6.25 27.81
N LEU A 97 7.80 -5.78 26.57
CA LEU A 97 8.83 -6.33 25.68
C LEU A 97 10.26 -6.20 26.24
N GLU A 98 10.51 -5.39 27.26
CA GLU A 98 11.81 -5.35 27.95
C GLU A 98 12.27 -6.72 28.44
N GLN A 99 11.34 -7.61 28.76
CA GLN A 99 11.60 -8.95 29.27
C GLN A 99 11.84 -9.96 28.13
N HIS A 100 11.52 -9.59 26.90
CA HIS A 100 11.48 -10.48 25.74
C HIS A 100 12.53 -10.15 24.68
N ILE A 101 12.92 -8.88 24.53
CA ILE A 101 13.92 -8.46 23.54
C ILE A 101 15.28 -9.07 23.86
N ILE A 102 15.83 -9.80 22.90
CA ILE A 102 17.12 -10.48 22.96
C ILE A 102 18.17 -9.53 22.40
N ARG A 103 19.07 -9.05 23.27
CA ARG A 103 20.12 -8.06 22.97
C ARG A 103 21.26 -8.17 23.97
N SER A 104 22.44 -7.74 23.56
CA SER A 104 23.67 -7.76 24.37
C SER A 104 23.56 -7.00 25.70
N ASN A 105 23.09 -5.76 25.67
CA ASN A 105 23.04 -4.89 26.86
C ASN A 105 21.77 -5.11 27.72
N ALA A 106 21.41 -6.36 28.02
CA ALA A 106 20.14 -6.71 28.69
C ALA A 106 19.88 -5.93 29.99
N HIS A 107 20.92 -5.50 30.70
CA HIS A 107 20.84 -4.72 31.95
C HIS A 107 20.42 -3.25 31.77
N VAL A 108 20.54 -2.68 30.57
CA VAL A 108 20.14 -1.31 30.24
C VAL A 108 18.73 -1.34 29.68
N ALA A 109 17.84 -0.39 30.00
CA ALA A 109 16.50 -0.38 29.41
C ALA A 109 16.52 -0.28 27.87
N PRO A 110 15.65 -0.99 27.13
CA PRO A 110 15.52 -0.81 25.69
C PRO A 110 15.12 0.63 25.32
N THR A 111 15.58 1.13 24.19
CA THR A 111 15.20 2.45 23.69
C THR A 111 13.81 2.41 23.04
N LYS A 112 13.18 3.58 22.89
CA LYS A 112 11.88 3.71 22.19
C LYS A 112 11.94 3.15 20.76
N ASN A 113 13.03 3.38 20.04
CA ASN A 113 13.19 2.85 18.69
C ASN A 113 13.27 1.33 18.69
N MET A 114 14.03 0.73 19.61
CA MET A 114 14.09 -0.74 19.71
C MET A 114 12.72 -1.37 20.01
N TYR A 115 11.91 -0.72 20.84
CA TYR A 115 10.54 -1.17 21.08
C TYR A 115 9.67 -1.09 19.82
N ALA A 116 9.76 0.01 19.07
CA ALA A 116 9.02 0.18 17.82
C ALA A 116 9.45 -0.85 16.77
N ASP A 117 10.75 -0.97 16.50
CA ASP A 117 11.30 -1.90 15.52
C ASP A 117 10.91 -3.35 15.86
N CYS A 118 10.92 -3.71 17.15
CA CYS A 118 10.52 -5.05 17.59
C CYS A 118 9.02 -5.30 17.38
N MET A 119 8.16 -4.28 17.57
CA MET A 119 6.73 -4.40 17.26
C MET A 119 6.47 -4.55 15.76
N GLU A 120 7.14 -3.77 14.91
CA GLU A 120 7.07 -3.91 13.44
C GLU A 120 7.49 -5.34 13.04
N ALA A 121 8.60 -5.82 13.58
CA ALA A 121 9.05 -7.18 13.33
C ALA A 121 8.07 -8.26 13.83
N ILE A 122 7.36 -8.05 14.95
CA ILE A 122 6.33 -8.97 15.43
C ILE A 122 5.16 -9.02 14.45
N PHE A 123 4.69 -7.87 13.94
CA PHE A 123 3.64 -7.85 12.92
C PHE A 123 4.10 -8.52 11.61
N GLY A 124 5.35 -8.33 11.20
CA GLY A 124 5.93 -9.03 10.05
C GLY A 124 6.03 -10.54 10.27
N ALA A 125 6.36 -10.98 11.49
CA ALA A 125 6.37 -12.39 11.87
C ALA A 125 4.96 -12.99 11.78
N ILE A 126 3.95 -12.27 12.28
CA ILE A 126 2.53 -12.67 12.19
C ILE A 126 2.12 -12.80 10.73
N ALA A 127 2.48 -11.81 9.89
CA ALA A 127 2.16 -11.79 8.46
C ALA A 127 2.61 -13.09 7.76
N LEU A 128 3.84 -13.53 8.01
CA LEU A 128 4.39 -14.75 7.42
C LEU A 128 3.79 -16.02 8.02
N ASP A 129 3.52 -16.05 9.33
CA ASP A 129 3.06 -17.25 10.04
C ASP A 129 1.57 -17.58 9.76
N CYS A 130 0.75 -16.56 9.50
CA CYS A 130 -0.68 -16.74 9.26
C CYS A 130 -1.04 -17.09 7.79
N GLY A 131 -0.15 -16.80 6.83
CA GLY A 131 -0.33 -17.16 5.42
C GLY A 131 -1.26 -16.20 4.64
N ALA A 132 -2.23 -16.73 3.90
CA ALA A 132 -3.03 -15.95 2.94
C ALA A 132 -3.87 -14.83 3.60
N ASP A 133 -4.30 -15.02 4.85
CA ASP A 133 -5.18 -14.08 5.57
C ASP A 133 -4.42 -12.99 6.35
N GLN A 134 -3.16 -12.73 5.99
CA GLN A 134 -2.25 -11.82 6.71
C GLN A 134 -2.80 -10.44 7.03
N GLN A 135 -3.52 -9.81 6.11
CA GLN A 135 -4.09 -8.49 6.36
C GLN A 135 -5.05 -8.54 7.55
N LYS A 136 -6.04 -9.43 7.49
CA LYS A 136 -7.08 -9.55 8.51
C LYS A 136 -6.47 -9.85 9.88
N VAL A 137 -5.55 -10.81 9.94
CA VAL A 137 -4.94 -11.23 11.22
C VAL A 137 -4.13 -10.11 11.86
N ILE A 138 -3.29 -9.40 11.08
CA ILE A 138 -2.50 -8.29 11.60
C ILE A 138 -3.40 -7.19 12.14
N PHE A 139 -4.48 -6.84 11.41
CA PHE A 139 -5.42 -5.82 11.88
C PHE A 139 -6.21 -6.27 13.12
N ASP A 140 -6.63 -7.52 13.22
CA ASP A 140 -7.29 -8.06 14.40
C ASP A 140 -6.37 -7.92 15.65
N VAL A 141 -5.07 -8.19 15.48
CA VAL A 141 -4.06 -8.01 16.53
C VAL A 141 -3.88 -6.52 16.86
N ILE A 142 -3.71 -5.65 15.86
CA ILE A 142 -3.60 -4.20 16.07
C ILE A 142 -4.82 -3.66 16.81
N GLU A 143 -6.03 -4.05 16.40
CA GLU A 143 -7.29 -3.64 17.03
C GLU A 143 -7.32 -4.07 18.51
N LYS A 144 -6.97 -5.33 18.79
CA LYS A 144 -6.89 -5.85 20.15
C LYS A 144 -5.88 -5.07 21.00
N LEU A 145 -4.72 -4.75 20.45
CA LEU A 145 -3.71 -3.97 21.17
C LEU A 145 -4.15 -2.51 21.38
N CYS A 146 -4.97 -1.97 20.48
CA CYS A 146 -5.40 -0.57 20.49
C CYS A 146 -6.77 -0.30 21.15
N SER A 147 -7.52 -1.34 21.57
CA SER A 147 -8.94 -1.27 21.95
C SER A 147 -9.33 -0.26 23.04
N ASP A 148 -8.46 0.04 24.00
CA ASP A 148 -8.89 0.73 25.24
C ASP A 148 -8.55 2.23 25.28
N ARG A 149 -7.35 2.60 24.80
CA ARG A 149 -6.77 3.96 24.94
C ARG A 149 -6.22 4.52 23.62
N TYR A 150 -6.15 3.70 22.57
CA TYR A 150 -5.54 4.07 21.29
C TYR A 150 -6.54 4.41 20.20
N GLN A 151 -7.86 4.30 20.42
CA GLN A 151 -8.85 4.92 19.50
C GLN A 151 -8.54 6.41 19.28
N THR A 152 -8.16 7.14 20.33
CA THR A 152 -7.70 8.54 20.24
C THR A 152 -6.36 8.72 19.50
N LEU A 153 -5.53 7.67 19.47
CA LEU A 153 -4.20 7.65 18.83
C LEU A 153 -4.26 7.12 17.39
N LEU A 154 -5.38 6.51 16.99
CA LEU A 154 -5.76 6.23 15.61
C LEU A 154 -6.46 7.42 14.96
N LYS A 155 -6.95 8.42 15.72
CA LYS A 155 -7.46 9.68 15.16
C LYS A 155 -6.53 10.34 14.13
N PRO A 156 -5.19 10.41 14.33
CA PRO A 156 -4.28 10.92 13.31
C PRO A 156 -4.24 10.07 12.02
N ILE A 157 -4.51 8.77 12.11
CA ILE A 157 -4.61 7.82 10.97
C ILE A 157 -5.99 7.92 10.29
N GLU A 158 -7.03 8.23 11.06
CA GLU A 158 -8.35 8.69 10.56
C GLU A 158 -8.28 10.10 9.93
N THR A 159 -7.19 10.83 10.18
CA THR A 159 -6.91 12.17 9.66
C THR A 159 -5.75 12.09 8.67
N ILE A 160 -5.80 11.19 7.69
CA ILE A 160 -4.90 11.29 6.54
C ILE A 160 -5.15 12.67 5.92
N ARG A 161 -4.16 13.56 6.07
CA ARG A 161 -4.17 14.94 5.56
C ARG A 161 -4.20 14.92 4.04
N LEU A 162 -5.37 14.90 3.45
CA LEU A 162 -5.55 15.38 2.10
C LEU A 162 -5.80 16.88 2.16
N LYS A 163 -4.81 17.67 1.74
CA LYS A 163 -5.12 19.02 1.27
C LYS A 163 -5.86 18.88 -0.06
N SER A 164 -7.19 18.95 0.00
CA SER A 164 -8.00 19.29 -1.16
C SER A 164 -7.52 20.64 -1.71
N ALA A 165 -7.32 20.71 -3.02
CA ALA A 165 -6.97 21.96 -3.72
C ALA A 165 -8.20 22.86 -3.95
N TYR A 166 -9.34 22.59 -3.29
CA TYR A 166 -10.51 23.44 -3.32
C TYR A 166 -10.60 24.30 -2.06
N ASP A 167 -10.42 25.59 -2.30
CA ASP A 167 -10.76 26.73 -1.45
C ASP A 167 -12.26 26.68 -1.15
N ASP A 168 -12.64 26.15 0.03
CA ASP A 168 -13.77 26.60 0.84
C ASP A 168 -13.87 25.75 2.12
N GLY A 169 -13.30 26.28 3.21
CA GLY A 169 -13.91 26.27 4.54
C GLY A 169 -14.08 24.99 5.36
N GLU A 170 -14.10 23.78 4.82
CA GLU A 170 -14.23 22.54 5.61
C GLU A 170 -13.23 21.46 5.17
N GLU A 171 -12.36 21.07 6.11
CA GLU A 171 -11.42 19.95 5.97
C GLU A 171 -12.20 18.62 6.01
N ASP A 172 -12.37 17.98 4.86
CA ASP A 172 -13.08 16.69 4.77
C ASP A 172 -12.08 15.53 5.05
N TYR A 173 -12.22 14.91 6.23
CA TYR A 173 -11.30 13.88 6.74
C TYR A 173 -11.60 12.47 6.17
N ILE A 174 -10.59 11.76 5.65
CA ILE A 174 -10.74 10.35 5.28
C ILE A 174 -10.56 9.47 6.51
N ASN A 175 -11.68 9.22 7.19
CA ASN A 175 -11.76 8.12 8.15
C ASN A 175 -11.47 6.81 7.43
N VAL A 176 -10.58 5.98 8.00
CA VAL A 176 -10.26 4.62 7.55
C VAL A 176 -11.06 3.66 8.45
N PRO A 177 -12.35 3.39 8.18
CA PRO A 177 -13.27 2.80 9.13
C PRO A 177 -13.13 1.28 9.16
N ARG A 178 -13.33 0.63 10.31
CA ARG A 178 -13.30 -0.83 10.51
C ARG A 178 -13.96 -1.70 9.41
N SER A 179 -14.99 -1.19 8.70
CA SER A 179 -15.68 -1.86 7.58
C SER A 179 -14.80 -2.16 6.36
N LEU A 180 -13.76 -1.35 6.18
CA LEU A 180 -12.60 -1.45 5.31
C LEU A 180 -12.06 -2.86 5.00
N PHE A 181 -11.98 -3.76 5.99
CA PHE A 181 -11.29 -5.05 5.81
C PHE A 181 -12.17 -6.28 6.06
N LEU A 182 -13.33 -6.12 6.68
CA LEU A 182 -14.28 -7.21 6.89
C LEU A 182 -15.09 -7.54 5.63
N HIS A 183 -15.26 -6.57 4.72
CA HIS A 183 -16.23 -6.67 3.64
C HIS A 183 -15.66 -6.99 2.25
N ASP A 184 -14.33 -6.96 2.08
CA ASP A 184 -13.73 -6.73 0.75
C ASP A 184 -12.79 -7.82 0.25
N GLN A 185 -12.63 -8.93 0.98
CA GLN A 185 -11.89 -10.11 0.52
C GLN A 185 -12.53 -10.76 -0.73
N ALA A 186 -13.80 -10.46 -1.02
CA ALA A 186 -14.60 -11.14 -2.05
C ALA A 186 -15.00 -10.29 -3.26
N ARG A 187 -14.75 -8.97 -3.29
CA ARG A 187 -15.08 -8.17 -4.49
C ARG A 187 -13.96 -8.31 -5.53
N PRO A 188 -14.21 -8.89 -6.71
CA PRO A 188 -13.25 -8.79 -7.80
C PRO A 188 -13.05 -7.31 -8.15
N PHE A 189 -11.79 -6.89 -8.25
CA PHE A 189 -11.45 -5.54 -8.69
C PHE A 189 -11.97 -5.34 -10.12
N SER A 190 -12.97 -4.45 -10.28
CA SER A 190 -13.53 -4.10 -11.58
C SER A 190 -13.30 -2.61 -11.87
N GLN A 191 -12.05 -2.23 -12.10
CA GLN A 191 -11.77 -0.90 -12.64
C GLN A 191 -12.03 -0.92 -14.14
N LYS A 192 -12.88 -0.01 -14.62
CA LYS A 192 -13.04 0.24 -16.05
C LYS A 192 -11.72 0.83 -16.55
N LEU A 193 -10.89 0.04 -17.23
CA LEU A 193 -9.69 0.52 -17.89
C LEU A 193 -10.11 1.57 -18.92
N ILE A 194 -9.93 2.85 -18.60
CA ILE A 194 -9.97 3.92 -19.59
C ILE A 194 -8.66 3.79 -20.36
N VAL A 195 -8.66 2.99 -21.41
CA VAL A 195 -7.58 2.98 -22.38
C VAL A 195 -7.64 4.33 -23.08
N PRO A 196 -6.61 5.20 -22.96
CA PRO A 196 -6.58 6.43 -23.73
C PRO A 196 -6.67 6.05 -25.20
N ASP A 197 -7.64 6.60 -25.91
CA ASP A 197 -7.74 6.43 -27.35
C ASP A 197 -6.54 7.14 -28.00
N ASN A 198 -5.45 6.40 -28.14
CA ASN A 198 -4.24 6.79 -28.85
C ASN A 198 -4.40 6.61 -30.36
N SER A 199 -5.60 6.37 -30.87
CA SER A 199 -5.82 6.50 -32.31
C SER A 199 -5.44 7.93 -32.71
N PRO A 200 -4.64 8.11 -33.77
CA PRO A 200 -4.29 9.44 -34.22
C PRO A 200 -5.59 10.16 -34.56
N LYS A 201 -5.96 11.17 -33.75
CA LYS A 201 -7.12 12.02 -34.04
C LYS A 201 -6.92 12.56 -35.45
N ARG A 202 -7.72 12.10 -36.41
CA ARG A 202 -7.68 12.57 -37.80
C ARG A 202 -7.86 14.08 -37.78
N THR A 203 -6.78 14.82 -38.01
CA THR A 203 -6.84 16.28 -38.03
C THR A 203 -7.59 16.71 -39.29
N HIS A 204 -8.27 17.86 -39.22
CA HIS A 204 -9.06 18.41 -40.34
C HIS A 204 -8.22 18.55 -41.64
N TRP A 205 -6.89 18.63 -41.50
CA TRP A 205 -5.93 18.67 -42.60
C TRP A 205 -5.71 17.32 -43.29
N GLN A 206 -5.83 16.20 -42.58
CA GLN A 206 -5.72 14.86 -43.17
C GLN A 206 -6.96 14.51 -44.02
N THR A 207 -8.15 14.92 -43.58
CA THR A 207 -9.37 14.79 -44.38
C THR A 207 -9.35 15.70 -45.60
N LEU A 208 -8.86 16.94 -45.48
CA LEU A 208 -8.65 17.83 -46.63
C LEU A 208 -7.65 17.27 -47.64
N GLY A 209 -6.50 16.76 -47.18
CA GLY A 209 -5.49 16.16 -48.05
C GLY A 209 -6.03 14.96 -48.83
N GLN A 210 -6.88 14.15 -48.19
CA GLN A 210 -7.50 13.00 -48.86
C GLN A 210 -8.53 13.43 -49.92
N VAL A 211 -9.33 14.47 -49.66
CA VAL A 211 -10.27 15.02 -50.66
C VAL A 211 -9.53 15.60 -51.88
N ILE A 212 -8.41 16.30 -51.66
CA ILE A 212 -7.59 16.84 -52.75
C ILE A 212 -7.04 15.71 -53.64
N LEU A 213 -6.57 14.62 -53.04
CA LEU A 213 -6.11 13.43 -53.77
C LEU A 213 -7.22 12.81 -54.64
N TRP A 214 -8.45 12.71 -54.12
CA TRP A 214 -9.60 12.26 -54.90
C TRP A 214 -9.93 13.20 -56.07
N LEU A 215 -9.83 14.52 -55.88
CA LEU A 215 -10.04 15.49 -56.96
C LEU A 215 -8.99 15.35 -58.07
N PHE A 216 -7.71 15.20 -57.74
CA PHE A 216 -6.67 14.96 -58.74
C PHE A 216 -6.89 13.65 -59.50
N ALA A 217 -7.28 12.58 -58.80
CA ALA A 217 -7.58 11.29 -59.44
C ALA A 217 -8.77 11.40 -60.42
N ILE A 218 -9.83 12.11 -60.05
CA ILE A 218 -11.00 12.35 -60.92
C ILE A 218 -10.62 13.19 -62.13
N CYS A 219 -9.87 14.28 -61.95
CA CYS A 219 -9.40 15.11 -63.05
C CYS A 219 -8.50 14.34 -64.02
N GLY A 220 -7.59 13.51 -63.50
CA GLY A 220 -6.74 12.64 -64.31
C GLY A 220 -7.56 11.62 -65.12
N PHE A 221 -8.57 11.01 -64.50
CA PHE A 221 -9.46 10.07 -65.18
C PHE A 221 -10.29 10.75 -66.28
N LEU A 222 -10.80 11.95 -66.02
CA LEU A 222 -11.52 12.75 -67.02
C LEU A 222 -10.61 13.17 -68.19
N ALA A 223 -9.35 13.51 -67.93
CA ALA A 223 -8.37 13.83 -68.98
C ALA A 223 -8.06 12.61 -69.86
N ILE A 224 -7.94 11.43 -69.26
CA ILE A 224 -7.74 10.16 -70.00
C ILE A 224 -8.98 9.85 -70.84
N LEU A 225 -10.19 9.97 -70.29
CA LEU A 225 -11.44 9.80 -71.03
C LEU A 225 -11.53 10.78 -72.21
N TRP A 226 -11.18 12.04 -72.00
CA TRP A 226 -11.16 13.07 -73.04
C TRP A 226 -10.17 12.74 -74.16
N LEU A 227 -8.96 12.28 -73.81
CA LEU A 227 -7.96 11.79 -74.75
C LEU A 227 -8.48 10.61 -75.57
N ILE A 228 -9.10 9.61 -74.94
CA ILE A 228 -9.68 8.45 -75.61
C ILE A 228 -10.80 8.88 -76.57
N THR A 229 -11.70 9.78 -76.16
CA THR A 229 -12.78 10.25 -77.02
C THR A 229 -12.29 11.05 -78.23
N ASN A 230 -11.21 11.83 -78.09
CA ASN A 230 -10.63 12.57 -79.21
C ASN A 230 -9.78 11.69 -80.15
N PHE A 231 -9.22 10.58 -79.66
CA PHE A 231 -8.46 9.65 -80.49
C PHE A 231 -9.37 8.73 -81.32
N ILE A 232 -10.64 8.56 -80.95
CA ILE A 232 -11.63 7.76 -81.67
C ILE A 232 -12.28 8.53 -82.84
N ILE A 233 -12.02 9.83 -82.98
CA ILE A 233 -12.59 10.72 -84.01
C ILE A 233 -11.58 11.04 -85.15
N PHE A 234 -10.42 10.38 -85.18
CA PHE A 234 -9.45 10.40 -86.28
C PHE A 234 -9.25 8.99 -86.86
#